data_AF-A0A7G6YEA0-F1
#
_entry.id   AF-A0A7G6YEA0-F1
#
_cell.length_a   1.000
_cell.length_b   1.000
_cell.length_c   1.000
_cell.angle_alpha   90.00
_cell.angle_beta   90.00
_cell.angle_gamma   90.00
#
_symmetry.space_group_name_H-M   'P 1'
#
loop_
_entity.id
_entity.type
_entity.pdbx_description
1 polymer ?
#
loop_
_entity_poly.entity_id
_entity_poly.type
_entity_poly.pdbx_seq_one_letter_code
_entity_poly.pdbx_strand_id
1 'polypeptide(L)'
;MTKSNGDALTLRGREIFGPSSDANLLPEEVRILWDFVHGDIMDGTTRRRLLANRGMCTRHAWAYATVEIELWHDGAGARGGHQPFDVSVLYTALLEDVRWALHGPPKAMRRHLASGGVCVVCADLKGPALTGIIVTHAGMDLAELTVEANRMAYIAEWFTETAPLWSRVVCAQCAGDHGEAAPEASIRCRRHLLDGAPPEPTEFAVLASYLGRLQQELSLLTASMTQSGTPATSAVDASWVETLGWFHGWAFPLTLSSQLE
;
A
#
# COMPACT_ATOMS: atom_id res chain seq x y z
N MET A 1 -5.61 10.51 -42.58
CA MET A 1 -4.58 9.59 -43.14
C MET A 1 -3.26 10.28 -42.87
N THR A 2 -2.41 9.86 -41.95
CA THR A 2 -1.93 8.51 -41.60
C THR A 2 -1.70 8.42 -40.08
N LYS A 3 -2.23 7.37 -39.45
CA LYS A 3 -1.84 6.94 -38.10
C LYS A 3 -0.48 6.23 -38.24
N SER A 4 0.54 6.70 -37.53
CA SER A 4 1.79 5.95 -37.36
C SER A 4 1.72 5.16 -36.06
N ASN A 5 1.80 3.83 -36.21
CA ASN A 5 1.97 2.85 -35.15
C ASN A 5 3.18 3.22 -34.28
N GLY A 6 2.98 3.35 -32.97
CA GLY A 6 4.01 3.18 -31.96
C GLY A 6 3.74 1.84 -31.29
N ASP A 7 4.62 0.87 -31.54
CA ASP A 7 4.50 -0.49 -31.05
C ASP A 7 4.45 -0.54 -29.51
N ALA A 8 3.45 -1.24 -28.99
CA ALA A 8 3.32 -1.53 -27.58
C ALA A 8 4.41 -2.53 -27.15
N LEU A 9 5.29 -2.13 -26.23
CA LEU A 9 6.17 -3.06 -25.53
C LEU A 9 5.35 -3.85 -24.51
N THR A 10 4.88 -5.01 -24.93
CA THR A 10 4.19 -5.98 -24.08
C THR A 10 5.17 -6.81 -23.26
N LEU A 11 5.05 -6.77 -21.93
CA LEU A 11 5.58 -7.81 -21.03
C LEU A 11 4.42 -8.71 -20.57
N ARG A 12 4.33 -9.90 -21.18
CA ARG A 12 3.55 -11.09 -20.75
C ARG A 12 2.07 -10.93 -20.34
N GLY A 13 1.34 -9.93 -20.84
CA GLY A 13 -0.13 -9.97 -20.92
C GLY A 13 -0.89 -10.22 -19.60
N ARG A 14 -0.39 -9.71 -18.47
CA ARG A 14 -1.09 -9.74 -17.17
C ARG A 14 -1.42 -8.32 -16.72
N GLU A 15 -2.70 -8.08 -16.41
CA GLU A 15 -3.17 -6.83 -15.81
C GLU A 15 -2.53 -6.64 -14.43
N ILE A 16 -1.60 -5.68 -14.30
CA ILE A 16 -0.99 -5.32 -12.99
C ILE A 16 -2.05 -4.62 -12.11
N PHE A 17 -3.04 -4.00 -12.73
CA PHE A 17 -4.24 -3.44 -12.13
C PHE A 17 -5.39 -3.67 -13.11
N GLY A 18 -6.61 -3.91 -12.64
CA GLY A 18 -7.79 -3.89 -13.52
C GLY A 18 -7.92 -2.56 -14.31
N PRO A 19 -8.96 -2.41 -15.13
CA PRO A 19 -8.96 -2.35 -16.59
C PRO A 19 -8.30 -1.11 -17.25
N SER A 20 -7.34 -0.45 -16.58
CA SER A 20 -6.52 0.64 -17.12
C SER A 20 -5.06 0.51 -16.67
N SER A 21 -4.41 -0.61 -16.97
CA SER A 21 -3.03 -0.86 -16.56
C SER A 21 -2.03 -0.04 -17.38
N ASP A 22 -1.38 0.90 -16.72
CA ASP A 22 0.08 1.02 -16.76
C ASP A 22 0.53 1.07 -15.29
N ALA A 23 1.61 0.36 -14.95
CA ALA A 23 2.17 0.36 -13.58
C ALA A 23 2.57 1.78 -13.13
N ASN A 24 2.71 2.69 -14.08
CA ASN A 24 3.07 4.07 -13.85
C ASN A 24 1.92 4.87 -13.20
N LEU A 25 2.33 5.76 -12.31
CA LEU A 25 1.53 6.82 -11.72
C LEU A 25 1.35 7.94 -12.74
N LEU A 26 0.11 8.42 -12.84
CA LEU A 26 -0.22 9.62 -13.60
C LEU A 26 0.27 10.87 -12.85
N PRO A 27 0.60 11.97 -13.55
CA PRO A 27 1.00 13.21 -12.90
C PRO A 27 -0.01 13.70 -11.87
N GLU A 28 -1.31 13.58 -12.16
CA GLU A 28 -2.35 14.00 -11.22
C GLU A 28 -2.44 13.08 -9.98
N GLU A 29 -2.15 11.79 -10.12
CA GLU A 29 -2.04 10.88 -8.97
C GLU A 29 -0.85 11.31 -8.09
N VAL A 30 0.31 11.56 -8.70
CA VAL A 30 1.51 12.01 -7.98
C VAL A 30 1.26 13.33 -7.27
N ARG A 31 0.59 14.30 -7.93
CA ARG A 31 0.23 15.58 -7.33
C ARG A 31 -0.58 15.41 -6.05
N ILE A 32 -1.69 14.66 -6.13
CA ILE A 32 -2.59 14.45 -4.99
C ILE A 32 -1.88 13.67 -3.88
N LEU A 33 -1.15 12.61 -4.22
CA LEU A 33 -0.44 11.78 -3.24
C LEU A 33 0.72 12.54 -2.58
N TRP A 34 1.36 13.44 -3.30
CA TRP A 34 2.41 14.31 -2.75
C TRP A 34 1.85 15.34 -1.76
N ASP A 35 0.69 15.91 -2.05
CA ASP A 35 -0.03 16.77 -1.10
C ASP A 35 -0.39 15.99 0.19
N PHE A 36 -0.74 14.69 0.06
CA PHE A 36 -0.94 13.79 1.21
C PHE A 36 0.30 13.63 2.08
N VAL A 37 1.47 13.37 1.47
CA VAL A 37 2.76 13.27 2.18
C VAL A 37 3.08 14.57 2.96
N HIS A 38 2.63 15.73 2.47
CA HIS A 38 2.89 17.02 3.11
C HIS A 38 1.87 17.43 4.18
N GLY A 39 0.90 16.57 4.51
CA GLY A 39 0.05 16.75 5.68
C GLY A 39 -1.45 16.66 5.42
N ASP A 40 -1.93 16.49 4.19
CA ASP A 40 -3.37 16.31 3.94
C ASP A 40 -3.91 15.02 4.59
N ILE A 41 -3.04 14.01 4.80
CA ILE A 41 -3.40 12.82 5.57
C ILE A 41 -3.72 13.13 7.05
N MET A 42 -3.18 14.24 7.57
CA MET A 42 -3.39 14.68 8.94
C MET A 42 -4.68 15.49 9.13
N ASP A 43 -5.37 15.90 8.05
CA ASP A 43 -6.70 16.48 8.16
C ASP A 43 -7.65 15.47 8.83
N GLY A 44 -8.32 15.90 9.89
CA GLY A 44 -9.27 15.08 10.63
C GLY A 44 -10.42 14.54 9.78
N THR A 45 -10.85 15.26 8.74
CA THR A 45 -11.91 14.76 7.84
C THR A 45 -11.40 13.67 6.92
N THR A 46 -10.26 13.89 6.27
CA THR A 46 -9.54 12.87 5.48
C THR A 46 -9.23 11.63 6.32
N ARG A 47 -8.68 11.80 7.52
CA ARG A 47 -8.35 10.68 8.42
C ARG A 47 -9.58 9.86 8.82
N ARG A 48 -10.69 10.51 9.19
CA ARG A 48 -11.95 9.80 9.49
C ARG A 48 -12.45 9.01 8.28
N ARG A 49 -12.35 9.59 7.08
CA ARG A 49 -12.77 8.93 5.83
C ARG A 49 -11.88 7.73 5.51
N LEU A 50 -10.56 7.84 5.66
CA LEU A 50 -9.63 6.73 5.49
C LEU A 50 -9.92 5.61 6.49
N LEU A 51 -10.11 5.92 7.77
CA LEU A 51 -10.45 4.92 8.79
C LEU A 51 -11.76 4.19 8.47
N ALA A 52 -12.82 4.93 8.14
CA ALA A 52 -14.12 4.36 7.80
C ALA A 52 -14.09 3.44 6.57
N ASN A 53 -13.22 3.74 5.60
CA ASN A 53 -13.11 3.01 4.34
C ASN A 53 -12.01 1.94 4.31
N ARG A 54 -11.32 1.72 5.43
CA ARG A 54 -10.17 0.80 5.54
C ARG A 54 -9.00 1.19 4.63
N GLY A 55 -8.71 2.50 4.59
CA GLY A 55 -7.63 3.09 3.79
C GLY A 55 -8.10 3.55 2.42
N MET A 56 -7.19 3.43 1.44
CA MET A 56 -7.44 3.77 0.04
C MET A 56 -7.90 2.55 -0.77
N CYS A 57 -8.22 2.72 -2.06
CA CYS A 57 -8.35 1.55 -2.94
C CYS A 57 -6.97 0.90 -3.15
N THR A 58 -6.95 -0.36 -3.61
CA THR A 58 -5.69 -1.11 -3.81
C THR A 58 -4.65 -0.33 -4.62
N ARG A 59 -5.05 0.30 -5.74
CA ARG A 59 -4.13 1.09 -6.56
C ARG A 59 -3.52 2.24 -5.76
N HIS A 60 -4.35 3.06 -5.13
CA HIS A 60 -3.86 4.26 -4.44
C HIS A 60 -3.17 3.97 -3.11
N ALA A 61 -3.45 2.83 -2.46
CA ALA A 61 -2.69 2.42 -1.27
C ALA A 61 -1.23 2.12 -1.62
N TRP A 62 -0.99 1.35 -2.69
CA TRP A 62 0.36 1.08 -3.17
C TRP A 62 1.01 2.31 -3.80
N ALA A 63 0.26 3.09 -4.60
CA ALA A 63 0.75 4.33 -5.18
C ALA A 63 1.20 5.34 -4.11
N TYR A 64 0.45 5.46 -3.01
CA TYR A 64 0.83 6.35 -1.92
C TYR A 64 2.14 5.91 -1.27
N ALA A 65 2.30 4.62 -0.99
CA ALA A 65 3.54 4.08 -0.46
C ALA A 65 4.72 4.29 -1.43
N THR A 66 4.50 4.14 -2.74
CA THR A 66 5.50 4.46 -3.76
C THR A 66 5.88 5.94 -3.73
N VAL A 67 4.91 6.85 -3.74
CA VAL A 67 5.17 8.30 -3.72
C VAL A 67 5.94 8.69 -2.46
N GLU A 68 5.55 8.17 -1.30
CA GLU A 68 6.23 8.43 -0.05
C GLU A 68 7.68 7.91 -0.06
N ILE A 69 7.90 6.66 -0.46
CA ILE A 69 9.22 6.04 -0.46
C ILE A 69 10.12 6.64 -1.55
N GLU A 70 9.62 6.99 -2.72
CA GLU A 70 10.47 7.50 -3.80
C GLU A 70 10.81 8.99 -3.64
N LEU A 71 9.86 9.80 -3.15
CA LEU A 71 10.00 11.26 -3.20
C LEU A 71 10.38 11.90 -1.86
N TRP A 72 10.18 11.24 -0.72
CA TRP A 72 10.48 11.83 0.59
C TRP A 72 11.96 11.67 0.95
N HIS A 73 12.79 12.67 0.63
CA HIS A 73 14.24 12.61 0.89
C HIS A 73 14.68 13.12 2.27
N ASP A 74 13.87 13.94 2.96
CA ASP A 74 14.30 14.65 4.17
C ASP A 74 13.81 13.98 5.47
N GLY A 75 13.79 12.64 5.50
CA GLY A 75 13.32 11.85 6.64
C GLY A 75 14.42 11.49 7.64
N ALA A 76 14.02 11.22 8.89
CA ALA A 76 14.89 10.58 9.87
C ALA A 76 14.93 9.05 9.69
N GLY A 77 15.73 8.36 10.51
CA GLY A 77 15.91 6.91 10.43
C GLY A 77 17.04 6.47 9.49
N ALA A 78 17.20 5.16 9.33
CA ALA A 78 18.38 4.56 8.70
C ALA A 78 18.50 4.83 7.19
N ARG A 79 17.39 5.16 6.51
CA ARG A 79 17.36 5.42 5.06
C ARG A 79 17.31 6.90 4.70
N GLY A 80 17.39 7.80 5.69
CA GLY A 80 17.53 9.25 5.50
C GLY A 80 16.46 9.81 4.54
N GLY A 81 15.19 9.60 4.85
CA GLY A 81 14.11 9.66 3.86
C GLY A 81 13.75 8.26 3.37
N HIS A 82 12.94 8.15 2.31
CA HIS A 82 12.64 6.91 1.60
C HIS A 82 11.96 5.81 2.41
N GLN A 83 11.11 6.16 3.37
CA GLN A 83 10.46 5.20 4.26
C GLN A 83 8.95 5.49 4.40
N PRO A 84 8.12 4.45 4.60
CA PRO A 84 6.66 4.56 4.59
C PRO A 84 6.10 5.03 5.95
N PHE A 85 6.39 6.27 6.35
CA PHE A 85 6.01 6.84 7.65
C PHE A 85 4.51 7.09 7.81
N ASP A 86 3.92 7.87 6.92
CA ASP A 86 2.49 8.17 6.93
C ASP A 86 1.66 6.90 6.72
N VAL A 87 2.12 6.03 5.82
CA VAL A 87 1.57 4.69 5.65
C VAL A 87 1.64 3.92 6.98
N SER A 88 2.78 3.87 7.66
CA SER A 88 2.89 3.12 8.92
C SER A 88 1.97 3.68 10.00
N VAL A 89 1.83 5.01 10.10
CA VAL A 89 0.90 5.68 11.04
C VAL A 89 -0.56 5.34 10.73
N LEU A 90 -0.98 5.47 9.45
CA LEU A 90 -2.35 5.20 9.04
C LEU A 90 -2.72 3.74 9.29
N TYR A 91 -1.88 2.82 8.84
CA TYR A 91 -2.21 1.39 8.91
C TYR A 91 -2.04 0.82 10.32
N THR A 92 -1.24 1.44 11.20
CA THR A 92 -1.24 1.10 12.63
C THR A 92 -2.61 1.35 13.25
N ALA A 93 -3.23 2.50 12.96
CA ALA A 93 -4.56 2.83 13.45
C ALA A 93 -5.66 1.92 12.84
N LEU A 94 -5.53 1.58 11.54
CA LEU A 94 -6.45 0.65 10.89
C LEU A 94 -6.35 -0.78 11.46
N LEU A 95 -5.13 -1.25 11.74
CA LEU A 95 -4.91 -2.54 12.37
C LEU A 95 -5.51 -2.59 13.78
N GLU A 96 -5.35 -1.54 14.58
CA GLU A 96 -5.97 -1.46 15.90
C GLU A 96 -7.50 -1.60 15.83
N ASP A 97 -8.14 -0.84 14.93
CA ASP A 97 -9.59 -0.90 14.70
C ASP A 97 -10.06 -2.28 14.21
N VAL A 98 -9.33 -2.88 13.26
CA VAL A 98 -9.64 -4.23 12.76
C VAL A 98 -9.46 -5.29 13.83
N ARG A 99 -8.41 -5.21 14.64
CA ARG A 99 -8.16 -6.14 15.75
C ARG A 99 -9.28 -6.09 16.78
N TRP A 100 -9.78 -4.91 17.09
CA TRP A 100 -10.95 -4.79 17.97
C TRP A 100 -12.16 -5.55 17.40
N ALA A 101 -12.41 -5.43 16.09
CA ALA A 101 -13.50 -6.15 15.44
C ALA A 101 -13.32 -7.68 15.41
N LEU A 102 -12.09 -8.19 15.47
CA LEU A 102 -11.79 -9.63 15.54
C LEU A 102 -12.21 -10.27 16.87
N HIS A 103 -12.40 -9.49 17.94
CA HIS A 103 -12.97 -9.98 19.20
C HIS A 103 -14.49 -10.13 19.15
N GLY A 104 -15.14 -9.63 18.08
CA GLY A 104 -16.58 -9.73 17.87
C GLY A 104 -17.01 -10.99 17.12
N PRO A 105 -18.33 -11.22 16.96
CA PRO A 105 -18.83 -12.37 16.22
C PRO A 105 -18.44 -12.28 14.72
N PRO A 106 -18.17 -13.41 14.03
CA PRO A 106 -17.67 -13.43 12.65
C PRO A 106 -18.48 -12.58 11.65
N LYS A 107 -19.81 -12.53 11.80
CA LYS A 107 -20.69 -11.70 10.95
C LYS A 107 -20.52 -10.20 11.18
N ALA A 108 -20.26 -9.76 12.41
CA ALA A 108 -19.98 -8.36 12.72
C ALA A 108 -18.60 -7.98 12.17
N MET A 109 -17.60 -8.84 12.39
CA MET A 109 -16.27 -8.65 11.83
C MET A 109 -16.28 -8.57 10.30
N ARG A 110 -16.95 -9.48 9.59
CA ARG A 110 -17.02 -9.42 8.11
C ARG A 110 -17.65 -8.12 7.62
N ARG A 111 -18.69 -7.61 8.28
CA ARG A 111 -19.28 -6.30 7.96
C ARG A 111 -18.31 -5.15 8.24
N HIS A 112 -17.58 -5.23 9.35
CA HIS A 112 -16.55 -4.26 9.70
C HIS A 112 -15.42 -4.22 8.68
N LEU A 113 -14.96 -5.38 8.23
CA LEU A 113 -13.96 -5.52 7.17
C LEU A 113 -14.51 -5.06 5.81
N ALA A 114 -15.75 -5.38 5.48
CA ALA A 114 -16.41 -4.99 4.23
C ALA A 114 -16.74 -3.50 4.14
N SER A 115 -16.67 -2.78 5.27
CA SER A 115 -16.86 -1.33 5.28
C SER A 115 -15.88 -0.68 4.31
N GLY A 116 -16.41 0.20 3.47
CA GLY A 116 -15.72 0.74 2.32
C GLY A 116 -16.54 1.88 1.71
N GLY A 117 -15.85 2.76 1.01
CA GLY A 117 -16.42 3.91 0.36
C GLY A 117 -15.54 4.33 -0.81
N VAL A 118 -15.88 5.46 -1.45
CA VAL A 118 -15.06 5.99 -2.54
C VAL A 118 -13.70 6.39 -1.98
N CYS A 119 -12.63 5.80 -2.54
CA CYS A 119 -11.25 6.19 -2.24
C CYS A 119 -11.07 7.70 -2.39
N VAL A 120 -10.38 8.33 -1.43
CA VAL A 120 -10.21 9.79 -1.39
C VAL A 120 -9.50 10.30 -2.64
N VAL A 121 -8.39 9.66 -3.03
CA VAL A 121 -7.66 9.99 -4.28
C VAL A 121 -8.54 9.78 -5.51
N CYS A 122 -9.32 8.69 -5.60
CA CYS A 122 -10.26 8.49 -6.70
C CYS A 122 -11.34 9.57 -6.77
N ALA A 123 -11.76 10.12 -5.63
CA ALA A 123 -12.75 11.19 -5.58
C ALA A 123 -12.14 12.51 -6.06
N ASP A 124 -10.90 12.79 -5.65
CA ASP A 124 -10.18 14.02 -6.01
C ASP A 124 -9.80 14.03 -7.49
N LEU A 125 -9.38 12.88 -8.04
CA LEU A 125 -9.15 12.69 -9.49
C LEU A 125 -10.41 12.93 -10.34
N LYS A 126 -11.60 12.70 -9.78
CA LYS A 126 -12.89 12.96 -10.46
C LYS A 126 -13.36 14.40 -10.27
N GLY A 127 -12.71 15.17 -9.41
CA GLY A 127 -13.01 16.56 -9.16
C GLY A 127 -12.73 17.43 -10.40
N PRO A 128 -13.18 18.71 -10.37
CA PRO A 128 -12.81 19.65 -11.42
C PRO A 128 -11.29 19.78 -11.48
N ALA A 129 -10.72 19.72 -12.69
CA ALA A 129 -9.30 19.99 -12.88
C ALA A 129 -8.97 21.37 -12.29
N LEU A 130 -7.93 21.43 -11.48
CA LEU A 130 -7.41 22.70 -10.98
C LEU A 130 -6.93 23.52 -12.20
N THR A 131 -7.43 24.74 -12.36
CA THR A 131 -7.04 25.65 -13.46
C THR A 131 -6.07 26.71 -12.95
N GLY A 132 -4.90 26.86 -13.59
CA GLY A 132 -3.88 27.86 -13.24
C GLY A 132 -2.48 27.26 -13.09
N ILE A 133 -1.51 28.05 -12.64
CA ILE A 133 -0.20 27.53 -12.19
C ILE A 133 -0.44 26.80 -10.87
N ILE A 134 -0.42 25.47 -10.91
CA ILE A 134 -0.51 24.65 -9.70
C ILE A 134 0.91 24.44 -9.20
N VAL A 135 1.29 25.26 -8.23
CA VAL A 135 2.51 25.03 -7.46
C VAL A 135 2.19 23.92 -6.46
N THR A 136 2.83 22.76 -6.58
CA THR A 136 2.80 21.72 -5.54
C THR A 136 3.32 22.32 -4.23
N HIS A 137 3.00 21.74 -3.07
CA HIS A 137 3.36 22.28 -1.75
C HIS A 137 4.85 22.69 -1.56
N ALA A 138 5.75 22.24 -2.44
CA ALA A 138 7.18 22.53 -2.40
C ALA A 138 7.76 23.30 -3.62
N GLY A 139 6.95 23.84 -4.53
CA GLY A 139 7.52 24.53 -5.71
C GLY A 139 8.10 23.61 -6.78
N MET A 140 7.86 22.30 -6.67
CA MET A 140 8.51 21.28 -7.48
C MET A 140 7.79 21.01 -8.80
N ASP A 141 8.56 20.73 -9.85
CA ASP A 141 8.04 20.36 -11.17
C ASP A 141 7.34 19.00 -11.09
N LEU A 142 6.02 19.01 -11.34
CA LEU A 142 5.20 17.81 -11.27
C LEU A 142 5.65 16.73 -12.28
N ALA A 143 6.16 17.13 -13.45
CA ALA A 143 6.64 16.17 -14.43
C ALA A 143 7.91 15.46 -13.92
N GLU A 144 8.82 16.19 -13.29
CA GLU A 144 10.02 15.61 -12.69
C GLU A 144 9.67 14.68 -11.52
N LEU A 145 8.76 15.10 -10.63
CA LEU A 145 8.27 14.26 -9.53
C LEU A 145 7.61 12.98 -10.05
N THR A 146 6.88 13.07 -11.15
CA THR A 146 6.22 11.90 -11.74
C THR A 146 7.23 10.94 -12.34
N VAL A 147 8.28 11.45 -12.99
CA VAL A 147 9.37 10.61 -13.48
C VAL A 147 10.08 9.94 -12.31
N GLU A 148 10.38 10.68 -11.25
CA GLU A 148 11.07 10.15 -10.06
C GLU A 148 10.25 9.06 -9.37
N ALA A 149 8.97 9.31 -9.07
CA ALA A 149 8.10 8.33 -8.42
C ALA A 149 7.94 7.04 -9.24
N ASN A 150 7.98 7.14 -10.57
CA ASN A 150 7.89 6.00 -11.47
C ASN A 150 9.23 5.27 -11.69
N ARG A 151 10.35 5.76 -11.13
CA ARG A 151 11.59 4.97 -11.10
C ARG A 151 11.47 3.76 -10.20
N MET A 152 10.67 3.86 -9.13
CA MET A 152 10.39 2.78 -8.18
C MET A 152 11.68 2.11 -7.65
N ALA A 153 12.78 2.86 -7.56
CA ALA A 153 14.09 2.29 -7.25
C ALA A 153 14.17 1.89 -5.77
N TYR A 154 13.73 2.78 -4.88
CA TYR A 154 13.80 2.60 -3.43
C TYR A 154 12.75 1.58 -2.94
N ILE A 155 11.55 1.57 -3.53
CA ILE A 155 10.53 0.58 -3.19
C ILE A 155 10.91 -0.82 -3.70
N ALA A 156 11.53 -0.92 -4.88
CA ALA A 156 12.06 -2.18 -5.41
C ALA A 156 13.21 -2.74 -4.53
N GLU A 157 14.12 -1.88 -4.09
CA GLU A 157 15.17 -2.22 -3.13
C GLU A 157 14.57 -2.74 -1.82
N TRP A 158 13.60 -2.01 -1.25
CA TRP A 158 12.92 -2.43 -0.03
C TRP A 158 12.24 -3.80 -0.19
N PHE A 159 11.52 -4.01 -1.29
CA PHE A 159 10.87 -5.30 -1.55
C PHE A 159 11.88 -6.43 -1.67
N THR A 160 13.00 -6.21 -2.35
CA THR A 160 14.08 -7.20 -2.47
C THR A 160 14.63 -7.59 -1.11
N GLU A 161 14.94 -6.60 -0.28
CA GLU A 161 15.52 -6.81 1.05
C GLU A 161 14.58 -7.55 2.01
N THR A 162 13.27 -7.30 1.88
CA THR A 162 12.25 -7.82 2.79
C THR A 162 11.51 -9.05 2.27
N ALA A 163 11.67 -9.39 0.98
CA ALA A 163 11.03 -10.53 0.32
C ALA A 163 11.14 -11.85 1.08
N PRO A 164 12.30 -12.23 1.66
CA PRO A 164 12.42 -13.49 2.40
C PRO A 164 11.47 -13.63 3.59
N LEU A 165 10.90 -12.52 4.08
CA LEU A 165 9.99 -12.46 5.22
C LEU A 165 8.54 -12.40 4.78
N TRP A 166 8.15 -11.39 3.99
CA TRP A 166 6.75 -11.20 3.63
C TRP A 166 6.24 -12.25 2.62
N SER A 167 7.10 -12.83 1.78
CA SER A 167 6.71 -13.87 0.81
C SER A 167 6.11 -15.11 1.48
N ARG A 168 6.47 -15.38 2.75
CA ARG A 168 6.01 -16.55 3.51
C ARG A 168 4.55 -16.48 3.95
N VAL A 169 3.95 -15.29 3.91
CA VAL A 169 2.58 -15.06 4.39
C VAL A 169 1.66 -14.56 3.28
N VAL A 170 2.15 -14.47 2.05
CA VAL A 170 1.37 -14.09 0.86
C VAL A 170 0.09 -14.93 0.80
N CYS A 171 -1.03 -14.27 0.51
CA CYS A 171 -2.31 -14.93 0.37
C CYS A 171 -2.26 -15.96 -0.77
N ALA A 172 -2.66 -17.20 -0.49
CA ALA A 172 -2.62 -18.30 -1.45
C ALA A 172 -3.33 -17.98 -2.78
N GLN A 173 -4.49 -17.31 -2.74
CA GLN A 173 -5.18 -16.89 -3.96
C GLN A 173 -4.40 -15.82 -4.73
N CYS A 174 -3.81 -14.84 -4.04
CA CYS A 174 -2.97 -13.84 -4.72
C CYS A 174 -1.72 -14.48 -5.34
N ALA A 175 -1.07 -15.41 -4.64
CA ALA A 175 0.06 -16.17 -5.20
C ALA A 175 -0.37 -16.94 -6.46
N GLY A 176 -1.50 -17.66 -6.39
CA GLY A 176 -2.06 -18.39 -7.53
C GLY A 176 -2.38 -17.51 -8.74
N ASP A 177 -2.99 -16.34 -8.52
CA ASP A 177 -3.28 -15.36 -9.58
C ASP A 177 -2.00 -14.86 -10.27
N HIS A 178 -0.89 -14.81 -9.53
CA HIS A 178 0.44 -14.43 -10.02
C HIS A 178 1.30 -15.62 -10.48
N GLY A 179 0.76 -16.84 -10.46
CA GLY A 179 1.50 -18.04 -10.90
C GLY A 179 2.60 -18.50 -9.95
N GLU A 180 2.55 -18.07 -8.70
CA GLU A 180 3.46 -18.48 -7.63
C GLU A 180 2.84 -19.60 -6.79
N ALA A 181 3.70 -20.42 -6.18
CA ALA A 181 3.26 -21.42 -5.22
C ALA A 181 2.81 -20.75 -3.92
N ALA A 182 1.65 -21.13 -3.41
CA ALA A 182 1.18 -20.62 -2.12
C ALA A 182 2.11 -21.07 -0.98
N PRO A 183 2.53 -20.15 -0.10
CA PRO A 183 3.35 -20.52 1.05
C PRO A 183 2.53 -21.29 2.10
N GLU A 184 3.20 -22.13 2.88
CA GLU A 184 2.56 -22.95 3.93
C GLU A 184 1.84 -22.09 4.99
N ALA A 185 2.47 -20.98 5.39
CA ALA A 185 1.93 -20.04 6.36
C ALA A 185 1.08 -18.92 5.71
N SER A 186 0.49 -19.16 4.54
CA SER A 186 -0.31 -18.17 3.83
C SER A 186 -1.46 -17.63 4.69
N ILE A 187 -1.62 -16.30 4.69
CA ILE A 187 -2.73 -15.62 5.36
C ILE A 187 -3.66 -15.05 4.31
N ARG A 188 -4.96 -15.35 4.40
CA ARG A 188 -5.96 -14.75 3.50
C ARG A 188 -5.97 -13.24 3.68
N CYS A 189 -5.76 -12.50 2.59
CA CYS A 189 -5.88 -11.04 2.59
C CYS A 189 -7.34 -10.61 2.78
N ARG A 190 -7.57 -9.36 3.17
CA ARG A 190 -8.90 -8.78 3.40
C ARG A 190 -9.86 -9.06 2.25
N ARG A 191 -9.45 -8.85 1.00
CA ARG A 191 -10.28 -9.12 -0.19
C ARG A 191 -10.74 -10.57 -0.22
N HIS A 192 -9.81 -11.52 -0.14
CA HIS A 192 -10.13 -12.96 -0.21
C HIS A 192 -10.81 -13.52 1.05
N LEU A 193 -10.72 -12.83 2.20
CA LEU A 193 -11.57 -13.07 3.37
C LEU A 193 -13.02 -12.63 3.12
N LEU A 194 -13.23 -11.55 2.37
CA LEU A 194 -14.54 -11.03 2.03
C LEU A 194 -15.21 -11.81 0.89
N ASP A 195 -14.46 -12.22 -0.12
CA ASP A 195 -14.96 -12.97 -1.28
C ASP A 195 -15.21 -14.46 -0.96
N GLY A 196 -14.50 -15.00 0.03
CA GLY A 196 -14.54 -16.42 0.38
C GLY A 196 -15.58 -16.83 1.42
N ALA A 197 -15.53 -18.12 1.77
CA ALA A 197 -16.25 -18.67 2.91
C ALA A 197 -15.75 -18.05 4.23
N PRO A 198 -16.64 -17.90 5.24
CA PRO A 198 -16.23 -17.47 6.57
C PRO A 198 -15.06 -18.31 7.11
N PRO A 199 -14.05 -17.71 7.76
CA PRO A 199 -12.98 -18.46 8.39
C PRO A 199 -13.46 -19.42 9.47
N GLU A 200 -12.75 -20.52 9.61
CA GLU A 200 -12.91 -21.42 10.75
C GLU A 200 -12.38 -20.75 12.04
N PRO A 201 -12.85 -21.15 13.23
CA PRO A 201 -12.41 -20.53 14.49
C PRO A 201 -10.89 -20.52 14.72
N THR A 202 -10.20 -21.56 14.26
CA THR A 202 -8.73 -21.67 14.33
C THR A 202 -8.05 -20.67 13.41
N GLU A 203 -8.55 -20.51 12.18
CA GLU A 203 -8.06 -19.50 11.23
C GLU A 203 -8.25 -18.07 11.76
N PHE A 204 -9.35 -17.82 12.48
CA PHE A 204 -9.58 -16.54 13.14
C PHE A 204 -8.56 -16.22 14.22
N ALA A 205 -8.22 -17.19 15.07
CA ALA A 205 -7.22 -17.01 16.11
C ALA A 205 -5.83 -16.73 15.51
N VAL A 206 -5.48 -17.44 14.43
CA VAL A 206 -4.25 -17.20 13.65
C VAL A 206 -4.25 -15.79 13.05
N LEU A 207 -5.35 -15.39 12.40
CA LEU A 207 -5.48 -14.05 11.83
C LEU A 207 -5.36 -12.94 12.88
N ALA A 208 -6.01 -13.09 14.04
CA ALA A 208 -5.93 -12.12 15.13
C ALA A 208 -4.51 -11.98 15.69
N SER A 209 -3.79 -13.11 15.81
CA SER A 209 -2.40 -13.12 16.25
C SER A 209 -1.49 -12.46 15.20
N TYR A 210 -1.71 -12.77 13.93
CA TYR A 210 -0.99 -12.20 12.79
C TYR A 210 -1.14 -10.68 12.73
N LEU A 211 -2.38 -10.16 12.75
CA LEU A 211 -2.61 -8.71 12.73
C LEU A 211 -2.14 -8.01 14.01
N GLY A 212 -2.15 -8.72 15.15
CA GLY A 212 -1.57 -8.24 16.40
C GLY A 212 -0.06 -8.02 16.31
N ARG A 213 0.66 -8.98 15.72
CA ARG A 213 2.09 -8.84 15.43
C ARG A 213 2.34 -7.68 14.47
N LEU A 214 1.63 -7.61 13.35
CA LEU A 214 1.81 -6.53 12.37
C LEU A 214 1.62 -5.15 12.99
N GLN A 215 0.62 -4.99 13.85
CA GLN A 215 0.37 -3.71 14.51
C GLN A 215 1.53 -3.30 15.44
N GLN A 216 2.13 -4.25 16.15
CA GLN A 216 3.31 -4.01 16.98
C GLN A 216 4.54 -3.67 16.14
N GLU A 217 4.83 -4.47 15.11
CA GLU A 217 5.97 -4.25 14.22
C GLU A 217 5.85 -2.93 13.46
N LEU A 218 4.66 -2.57 12.97
CA LEU A 218 4.43 -1.30 12.28
C LEU A 218 4.55 -0.09 13.21
N SER A 219 4.21 -0.25 14.49
CA SER A 219 4.47 0.77 15.52
C SER A 219 5.96 0.94 15.76
N LEU A 220 6.73 -0.15 15.77
CA LEU A 220 8.19 -0.11 15.87
C LEU A 220 8.82 0.53 14.63
N LEU A 221 8.31 0.25 13.43
CA LEU A 221 8.75 0.87 12.19
C LEU A 221 8.52 2.39 12.25
N THR A 222 7.32 2.82 12.64
CA THR A 222 7.00 4.24 12.85
C THR A 222 8.00 4.89 13.82
N ALA A 223 8.30 4.23 14.94
CA ALA A 223 9.22 4.74 15.94
C ALA A 223 10.67 4.83 15.43
N SER A 224 11.13 3.87 14.61
CA SER A 224 12.49 3.86 14.04
C SER A 224 12.74 5.00 13.05
N MET A 225 11.67 5.53 12.45
CA MET A 225 11.72 6.66 11.51
C MET A 225 11.75 8.04 12.19
N THR A 226 11.88 8.10 13.52
CA THR A 226 12.01 9.35 14.27
C THR A 226 13.48 9.72 14.51
N GLN A 227 13.77 11.00 14.82
CA GLN A 227 15.15 11.48 15.05
C GLN A 227 15.91 10.70 16.15
N SER A 228 15.19 10.16 17.13
CA SER A 228 15.74 9.36 18.23
C SER A 228 15.36 7.88 18.14
N GLY A 229 14.85 7.43 17.00
CA GLY A 229 14.40 6.07 16.79
C GLY A 229 15.56 5.07 16.74
N THR A 230 15.39 3.90 17.34
CA THR A 230 16.31 2.78 17.12
C THR A 230 16.08 2.22 15.71
N PRO A 231 17.13 1.88 14.94
CA PRO A 231 16.97 1.26 13.63
C PRO A 231 16.06 0.03 13.64
N ALA A 232 15.18 -0.07 12.64
CA ALA A 232 14.31 -1.22 12.45
C ALA A 232 15.12 -2.50 12.17
N THR A 233 14.55 -3.64 12.56
CA THR A 233 15.03 -4.95 12.11
C THR A 233 14.38 -5.30 10.78
N SER A 234 14.90 -6.29 10.05
CA SER A 234 14.30 -6.73 8.77
C SER A 234 12.84 -7.18 8.91
N ALA A 235 12.46 -7.75 10.07
CA ALA A 235 11.06 -8.11 10.35
C ALA A 235 10.16 -6.87 10.51
N VAL A 236 10.66 -5.85 11.20
CA VAL A 236 9.98 -4.57 11.33
C VAL A 236 9.86 -3.88 9.96
N ASP A 237 10.90 -3.92 9.13
CA ASP A 237 10.88 -3.39 7.77
C ASP A 237 9.93 -4.15 6.83
N ALA A 238 9.74 -5.46 7.01
CA ALA A 238 8.81 -6.24 6.20
C ALA A 238 7.33 -5.98 6.56
N SER A 239 7.06 -5.50 7.79
CA SER A 239 5.72 -5.42 8.35
C SER A 239 4.77 -4.50 7.60
N TRP A 240 5.25 -3.42 6.96
CA TRP A 240 4.40 -2.52 6.19
C TRP A 240 3.96 -3.16 4.86
N VAL A 241 4.87 -3.91 4.20
CA VAL A 241 4.55 -4.68 2.98
C VAL A 241 3.51 -5.74 3.30
N GLU A 242 3.70 -6.46 4.41
CA GLU A 242 2.72 -7.43 4.89
C GLU A 242 1.37 -6.79 5.19
N THR A 243 1.36 -5.61 5.82
CA THR A 243 0.14 -4.89 6.17
C THR A 243 -0.62 -4.44 4.93
N LEU A 244 0.05 -3.80 3.97
CA LEU A 244 -0.57 -3.40 2.70
C LEU A 244 -1.01 -4.62 1.89
N GLY A 245 -0.18 -5.67 1.83
CA GLY A 245 -0.52 -6.94 1.20
C GLY A 245 -1.79 -7.56 1.78
N TRP A 246 -1.95 -7.52 3.10
CA TRP A 246 -3.14 -7.99 3.76
C TRP A 246 -4.37 -7.11 3.48
N PHE A 247 -4.28 -5.78 3.59
CA PHE A 247 -5.44 -4.90 3.36
C PHE A 247 -5.85 -4.80 1.89
N HIS A 248 -4.88 -4.74 0.98
CA HIS A 248 -5.06 -4.32 -0.41
C HIS A 248 -4.71 -5.40 -1.43
N GLY A 249 -4.14 -6.53 -0.99
CA GLY A 249 -3.71 -7.62 -1.87
C GLY A 249 -2.24 -7.50 -2.27
N TRP A 250 -1.70 -8.62 -2.74
CA TRP A 250 -0.26 -8.83 -2.94
C TRP A 250 0.23 -8.59 -4.36
N ALA A 251 -0.65 -8.22 -5.29
CA ALA A 251 -0.31 -8.15 -6.71
C ALA A 251 0.89 -7.23 -7.00
N PHE A 252 0.97 -6.09 -6.32
CA PHE A 252 2.03 -5.11 -6.52
C PHE A 252 3.43 -5.63 -6.10
N PRO A 253 3.66 -6.05 -4.83
CA PRO A 253 4.97 -6.57 -4.43
C PRO A 253 5.38 -7.83 -5.20
N LEU A 254 4.45 -8.75 -5.51
CA LEU A 254 4.75 -9.94 -6.31
C LEU A 254 5.21 -9.57 -7.73
N THR A 255 4.52 -8.63 -8.36
CA THR A 255 4.88 -8.17 -9.71
C THR A 255 6.24 -7.48 -9.72
N LEU A 256 6.46 -6.52 -8.82
CA LEU A 256 7.69 -5.73 -8.82
C LEU A 256 8.91 -6.58 -8.45
N SER A 257 8.80 -7.48 -7.47
CA SER A 257 9.90 -8.39 -7.11
C SER A 257 10.24 -9.39 -8.23
N SER A 258 9.24 -9.89 -8.97
CA SER A 258 9.49 -10.80 -10.11
C SER A 258 10.19 -10.15 -11.31
N GLN A 259 10.22 -8.81 -11.38
CA GLN A 259 10.90 -8.07 -12.44
C GLN A 259 12.38 -7.80 -12.12
N LEU A 260 12.81 -8.09 -10.88
CA LEU A 260 14.19 -7.88 -10.41
C LEU A 260 15.04 -9.16 -10.47
N GLU A 261 14.42 -10.32 -10.75
CA GLU A 261 15.07 -11.61 -11.01
C GLU A 261 15.39 -11.82 -12.50
#